data_AF-A0A4Q6GJP7-F1
#
_entry.id   AF-A0A4Q6GJP7-F1
#
_cell.length_a   1.000
_cell.length_b   1.000
_cell.length_c   1.000
_cell.angle_alpha   90.00
_cell.angle_beta   90.00
_cell.angle_gamma   90.00
#
_symmetry.space_group_name_H-M   'P 1'
#
loop_
_entity.id
_entity.type
_entity.pdbx_description
1 polymer ?
#
loop_
_entity_poly.entity_id
_entity_poly.type
_entity_poly.pdbx_seq_one_letter_code
_entity_poly.pdbx_strand_id
1 'polypeptide(L)' 'QYAPQLPAAVPVRPETCYFVLEAKGPMYERMLKAQSISIYVPAGMKELRLELLAVAA' A
#
# COMPACT_ATOMS: atom_id res chain seq x y z
N GLN A 1 -2.81 -3.44 -7.37
CA GLN A 1 -3.86 -2.94 -8.30
C GLN A 1 -4.37 -1.57 -7.83
N TYR A 2 -4.74 -0.64 -8.73
CA TYR A 2 -5.45 0.60 -8.35
C TYR A 2 -6.81 0.23 -7.74
N ALA A 3 -7.10 0.76 -6.55
CA ALA A 3 -8.27 0.38 -5.76
C ALA A 3 -9.23 1.57 -5.57
N PRO A 4 -10.15 1.80 -6.53
CA PRO A 4 -11.09 2.92 -6.44
C PRO A 4 -12.16 2.72 -5.36
N GLN A 5 -12.40 1.48 -4.92
CA GLN A 5 -13.26 1.16 -3.80
C GLN A 5 -12.40 0.74 -2.60
N LEU A 6 -12.29 1.64 -1.62
CA LEU A 6 -11.60 1.36 -0.37
C LEU A 6 -12.47 0.52 0.56
N PRO A 7 -11.86 -0.30 1.43
CA PRO A 7 -12.58 -0.87 2.58
C PRO A 7 -13.23 0.27 3.39
N ALA A 8 -14.45 0.04 3.90
CA ALA A 8 -15.23 1.08 4.60
C ALA A 8 -14.50 1.71 5.81
N ALA A 9 -13.50 1.02 6.37
CA ALA A 9 -12.68 1.49 7.48
C ALA A 9 -11.62 2.56 7.08
N VAL A 10 -11.38 2.79 5.78
CA VAL A 10 -10.36 3.74 5.32
C VAL A 10 -11.03 5.04 4.84
N PRO A 11 -10.73 6.20 5.45
CA PRO A 11 -11.30 7.46 5.00
C PRO A 11 -10.72 7.85 3.62
N VAL A 12 -11.62 8.20 2.69
CA VAL A 12 -11.25 8.72 1.37
C VAL A 12 -10.76 10.16 1.53
N ARG A 13 -9.53 10.43 1.07
CA ARG A 13 -8.97 11.79 0.99
C ARG A 13 -8.95 12.25 -0.48
N PRO A 14 -9.38 13.48 -0.77
CA PRO A 14 -9.18 14.08 -2.09
C PRO A 14 -7.69 14.03 -2.49
N GLU A 15 -7.42 13.95 -3.79
CA GLU A 15 -6.06 14.00 -4.35
C GLU A 15 -5.12 12.87 -3.88
N THR A 16 -5.68 11.81 -3.27
CA THR A 16 -4.94 10.64 -2.81
C THR A 16 -5.28 9.43 -3.67
N CYS A 17 -4.25 8.79 -4.22
CA CYS A 17 -4.38 7.53 -4.94
C CYS A 17 -4.17 6.35 -3.99
N TYR A 18 -5.11 5.39 -4.02
CA TYR A 18 -5.05 4.22 -3.16
C TYR A 18 -4.70 2.96 -3.94
N PHE A 19 -3.79 2.19 -3.36
CA PHE A 19 -3.31 0.93 -3.91
C PHE A 19 -3.42 -0.15 -2.84
N VAL A 20 -3.85 -1.34 -3.26
CA VAL A 20 -3.89 -2.51 -2.37
C VAL A 20 -2.65 -3.36 -2.60
N LEU A 21 -1.99 -3.72 -1.50
CA LEU A 21 -1.01 -4.80 -1.46
C LEU A 21 -1.77 -6.12 -1.40
N GLU A 22 -1.67 -6.91 -2.47
CA GLU A 22 -2.33 -8.22 -2.49
C GLU A 22 -1.63 -9.20 -1.54
N ALA A 23 -2.39 -9.73 -0.58
CA ALA A 23 -1.91 -10.69 0.41
C ALA A 23 -1.79 -12.10 -0.19
N LYS A 24 -1.01 -12.26 -1.27
CA LYS A 24 -0.92 -13.52 -2.03
C LYS A 24 0.51 -13.86 -2.45
N GLY A 25 0.79 -15.16 -2.46
CA GLY A 25 2.00 -15.73 -3.03
C GLY A 25 3.26 -15.63 -2.15
N PRO A 26 4.36 -16.23 -2.62
CA PRO A 26 5.58 -16.43 -1.81
C PRO A 26 6.30 -15.13 -1.45
N MET A 27 6.11 -14.05 -2.21
CA MET A 27 6.68 -12.73 -1.87
C MET A 27 6.02 -12.12 -0.64
N TYR A 28 4.69 -12.22 -0.54
CA TYR A 28 3.94 -11.72 0.62
C TYR A 28 4.34 -12.49 1.88
N GLU A 29 4.45 -13.82 1.80
CA GLU A 29 4.91 -14.64 2.93
C GLU A 29 6.34 -14.29 3.38
N ARG A 30 7.24 -14.03 2.43
CA ARG A 30 8.61 -13.58 2.74
C ARG A 30 8.61 -12.22 3.41
N MET A 31 7.80 -11.28 2.94
CA MET A 31 7.62 -9.96 3.57
C MET A 31 7.14 -10.11 5.02
N LEU A 32 6.14 -10.96 5.27
CA LEU A 32 5.66 -11.23 6.63
C LEU A 32 6.75 -11.82 7.53
N LYS A 33 7.51 -12.82 7.04
CA LYS A 33 8.63 -13.42 7.79
C LYS A 33 9.75 -12.42 8.07
N ALA A 34 10.05 -11.55 7.11
CA ALA A 34 11.07 -10.51 7.25
C ALA A 34 10.60 -9.32 8.09
N GLN A 35 9.31 -9.23 8.42
CA GLN A 35 8.68 -8.13 9.17
C GLN A 35 9.02 -6.75 8.60
N SER A 36 9.21 -6.67 7.29
CA SER A 36 9.66 -5.46 6.61
C SER A 36 9.18 -5.44 5.18
N ILE A 37 8.94 -4.23 4.69
CA ILE A 37 8.66 -3.93 3.28
C ILE A 37 9.53 -2.76 2.85
N SER A 38 9.95 -2.75 1.59
CA SER A 38 10.66 -1.63 0.99
C SER A 38 9.92 -1.21 -0.27
N ILE A 39 9.70 0.09 -0.41
CA ILE A 39 9.04 0.68 -1.58
C ILE A 39 10.08 1.53 -2.29
N TYR A 40 10.38 1.16 -3.53
CA TYR A 40 11.26 1.97 -4.39
C TYR A 40 10.47 3.11 -5.03
N VAL A 41 10.99 4.33 -4.88
CA VAL A 41 10.44 5.54 -5.49
C VAL A 41 11.46 6.08 -6.49
N PRO A 42 11.17 6.06 -7.81
CA PRO A 42 12.03 6.70 -8.81
C PRO A 42 12.19 8.20 -8.56
N ALA A 43 13.38 8.73 -8.88
CA ALA A 43 13.77 10.11 -8.62
C ALA A 43 12.86 11.20 -9.25
N GLY A 44 12.07 10.85 -10.27
CA GLY A 44 11.14 11.77 -10.93
C GLY A 44 9.88 12.10 -10.14
N MET A 45 9.54 11.32 -9.11
CA MET A 45 8.35 11.54 -8.28
C MET A 45 8.66 12.52 -7.15
N LYS A 46 8.61 13.81 -7.48
CA LYS A 46 8.84 14.90 -6.53
C LYS A 46 7.68 15.01 -5.54
N GLU A 47 8.00 15.32 -4.29
CA GLU A 47 7.04 15.59 -3.20
C GLU A 47 6.07 14.44 -2.88
N LEU A 48 6.39 13.22 -3.29
CA LEU A 48 5.58 12.04 -3.00
C LEU A 48 5.45 11.82 -1.49
N ARG A 49 4.21 11.65 -1.02
CA ARG A 49 3.89 11.19 0.33
C ARG A 49 3.29 9.80 0.25
N LEU A 50 3.82 8.89 1.08
CA LEU A 50 3.35 7.51 1.18
C LEU A 50 2.84 7.26 2.61
N GLU A 51 1.66 6.64 2.70
CA GLU A 51 1.10 6.11 3.95
C GLU A 51 0.85 4.62 3.76
N LEU A 52 1.30 3.80 4.71
CA LEU A 52 0.99 2.37 4.75
C LEU A 52 -0.09 2.11 5.78
N LEU A 53 -1.23 1.59 5.34
CA LEU A 53 -2.37 1.27 6.18
C LEU A 53 -2.54 -0.24 6.25
N ALA A 54 -2.55 -0.79 7.46
CA ALA A 54 -2.95 -2.17 7.71
C ALA A 54 -4.42 -2.15 8.18
N VAL A 55 -5.30 -2.77 7.40
CA VAL A 55 -6.72 -2.91 7.75
C VAL A 55 -6.92 -4.32 8.28
N ALA A 56 -7.28 -4.45 9.55
CA ALA A 56 -7.71 -5.72 10.12
C ALA A 56 -9.07 -6.10 9.55
N ALA A 57 -9.26 -7.39 9.24
CA ALA A 57 -10.55 -7.94 8.87
C ALA A 57 -11.48 -8.04 10.09
#